data_AF-A0A7J0D3T0-F1
#
_entry.id   AF-A0A7J0D3T0-F1
#
_cell.length_a   1.000
_cell.length_b   1.000
_cell.length_c   1.000
_cell.angle_alpha   90.00
_cell.angle_beta   90.00
_cell.angle_gamma   90.00
#
_symmetry.space_group_name_H-M   'P 1'
#
loop_
_entity.id
_entity.type
_entity.pdbx_description
1 polymer ?
#
loop_
_entity_poly.entity_id
_entity_poly.type
_entity_poly.pdbx_seq_one_letter_code
_entity_poly.pdbx_strand_id
1 'polypeptide(L)'
;MLAGVLWALAATTRPGQLNKRLLRTLYGGFEVAAPPIALFIAIGILLAAVKLPGAVEALDPLVKAVAPGNPVVFVIVFTLLVPLCLYRGPLNVYGLGAGIAGVLIAAGIYPAVAVLGLTASYNQVFGVSDPTSTQTVWAAQYSGVSPQQVMLRTLPYVWCVALGGLILTATTQL
;
A
#
# COMPACT_ATOMS: atom_id res chain seq x y z
N MET A 1 8.63 15.83 8.10
CA MET A 1 9.93 15.25 7.69
C MET A 1 10.81 16.25 6.93
N LEU A 2 10.36 16.83 5.80
CA LEU A 2 11.14 17.82 5.03
C LEU A 2 11.59 19.04 5.86
N ALA A 3 10.69 19.63 6.66
CA ALA A 3 11.04 20.72 7.57
C ALA A 3 12.13 20.34 8.58
N GLY A 4 12.14 19.09 9.05
CA GLY A 4 13.18 18.57 9.96
C GLY A 4 14.53 18.39 9.27
N VAL A 5 14.54 17.94 8.00
CA VAL A 5 15.76 17.84 7.19
C VAL A 5 16.34 19.23 6.90
N LEU A 6 15.49 20.21 6.57
CA LEU A 6 15.90 21.60 6.36
C LEU A 6 16.45 22.23 7.64
N TRP A 7 15.81 21.97 8.78
CA TRP A 7 16.29 22.41 10.08
C TRP A 7 17.65 21.78 10.44
N ALA A 8 17.80 20.47 10.25
CA ALA A 8 19.07 19.79 10.48
C ALA A 8 20.19 20.35 9.60
N LEU A 9 19.90 20.60 8.31
CA LEU A 9 20.84 21.25 7.39
C LEU A 9 21.25 22.64 7.88
N ALA A 10 20.29 23.47 8.29
CA ALA A 10 20.55 24.83 8.78
C ALA A 10 21.32 24.84 10.11
N ALA A 11 20.97 23.95 11.05
CA ALA A 11 21.53 23.94 12.40
C ALA A 11 22.92 23.27 12.50
N THR A 12 23.23 22.30 11.64
CA THR A 12 24.47 21.50 11.74
C THR A 12 25.51 21.79 10.67
N THR A 13 25.20 22.62 9.68
CA THR A 13 26.09 22.87 8.53
C THR A 13 26.66 24.28 8.55
N ARG A 14 28.00 24.38 8.42
CA ARG A 14 28.67 25.66 8.27
C ARG A 14 28.23 26.35 6.96
N PRO A 15 27.99 27.67 6.95
CA PRO A 15 27.43 28.39 5.79
C PRO A 15 28.19 28.15 4.48
N GLY A 16 29.53 28.10 4.52
CA GLY A 16 30.36 27.87 3.33
C GLY A 16 30.34 26.44 2.76
N GLN A 17 29.78 25.46 3.47
CA GLN A 17 29.67 24.06 3.01
C GLN A 17 28.23 23.63 2.72
N LEU A 18 27.27 24.54 2.87
CA LEU A 18 25.84 24.26 2.74
C LEU A 18 25.51 23.67 1.37
N ASN A 19 25.97 24.31 0.28
CA ASN A 19 25.71 23.85 -1.09
C ASN A 19 26.24 22.42 -1.35
N LYS A 20 27.46 22.12 -0.89
CA LYS A 20 28.09 20.81 -1.09
C LYS A 20 27.36 19.71 -0.31
N ARG A 21 26.96 19.98 0.94
CA ARG A 21 26.18 19.04 1.74
C ARG A 21 24.77 18.85 1.19
N LEU A 22 24.13 19.92 0.74
CA LEU A 22 22.78 19.89 0.18
C LEU A 22 22.73 19.05 -1.11
N LEU A 23 23.68 19.27 -2.04
CA LEU A 23 23.83 18.44 -3.23
C LEU A 23 24.07 16.97 -2.87
N ARG A 24 24.97 16.68 -1.92
CA ARG A 24 25.25 15.30 -1.49
C ARG A 24 24.01 14.62 -0.88
N THR A 25 23.23 15.33 -0.08
CA THR A 25 21.97 14.81 0.48
C THR A 25 20.90 14.59 -0.59
N LEU A 26 20.84 15.44 -1.62
CA LEU A 26 19.93 15.25 -2.74
C LEU A 26 20.31 14.02 -3.57
N TYR A 27 21.60 13.85 -3.88
CA TYR A 27 22.10 12.66 -4.58
C TYR A 27 21.85 11.37 -3.78
N GLY A 28 22.17 11.36 -2.48
CA GLY A 28 21.89 10.20 -1.63
C GLY A 28 20.38 9.91 -1.49
N GLY A 29 19.56 10.96 -1.44
CA GLY A 29 18.10 10.82 -1.48
C GLY A 29 17.60 10.21 -2.78
N PHE A 30 18.17 10.61 -3.91
CA PHE A 30 17.82 10.06 -5.23
C PHE A 30 18.21 8.59 -5.36
N GLU A 31 19.41 8.19 -4.92
CA GLU A 31 19.85 6.78 -4.95
C GLU A 31 18.90 5.85 -4.18
N VAL A 32 18.42 6.29 -3.02
CA VAL A 32 17.45 5.53 -2.21
C VAL A 32 16.04 5.56 -2.82
N ALA A 33 15.66 6.65 -3.47
CA ALA A 33 14.34 6.81 -4.08
C ALA A 33 14.21 6.18 -5.48
N ALA A 34 15.33 5.94 -6.18
CA ALA A 34 15.32 5.44 -7.55
C ALA A 34 14.61 4.07 -7.70
N PRO A 35 14.86 3.05 -6.86
CA PRO A 35 14.16 1.77 -6.99
C PRO A 35 12.63 1.89 -6.76
N PRO A 36 12.14 2.57 -5.70
CA PRO A 36 10.71 2.86 -5.56
C PRO A 36 10.11 3.62 -6.73
N ILE A 37 10.79 4.65 -7.26
CA ILE A 37 10.30 5.42 -8.41
C ILE A 37 10.12 4.51 -9.64
N ALA A 38 11.10 3.67 -9.96
CA ALA A 38 11.00 2.73 -11.07
C ALA A 38 9.83 1.75 -10.88
N LEU A 39 9.63 1.25 -9.65
CA LEU A 39 8.49 0.40 -9.31
C LEU A 39 7.15 1.12 -9.52
N PHE A 40 7.00 2.36 -9.05
CA PHE A 40 5.78 3.15 -9.25
C PHE A 40 5.48 3.43 -10.73
N ILE A 41 6.51 3.66 -11.54
CA ILE A 41 6.35 3.79 -13.00
C ILE A 41 5.84 2.48 -13.60
N ALA A 42 6.43 1.34 -13.23
CA ALA A 42 5.99 0.02 -13.71
C ALA A 42 4.54 -0.30 -13.31
N ILE A 43 4.15 0.01 -12.07
CA ILE A 43 2.77 -0.11 -11.60
C ILE A 43 1.85 0.81 -12.41
N GLY A 44 2.26 2.05 -12.68
CA GLY A 44 1.49 2.99 -13.51
C GLY A 44 1.22 2.46 -14.92
N ILE A 45 2.22 1.86 -15.56
CA ILE A 45 2.08 1.22 -16.88
C ILE A 45 1.11 0.03 -16.79
N LEU A 46 1.25 -0.83 -15.76
CA LEU A 46 0.35 -1.95 -15.54
C LEU A 46 -1.10 -1.50 -15.33
N LEU A 47 -1.32 -0.46 -14.52
CA LEU A 47 -2.65 0.10 -14.29
C LEU A 47 -3.25 0.70 -15.56
N ALA A 48 -2.44 1.34 -16.40
CA ALA A 48 -2.89 1.82 -17.70
C ALA A 48 -3.30 0.65 -18.63
N ALA A 49 -2.55 -0.46 -18.61
CA ALA A 49 -2.86 -1.65 -19.39
C ALA A 49 -4.14 -2.35 -18.94
N VAL A 50 -4.36 -2.47 -17.62
CA VAL A 50 -5.57 -3.14 -17.05
C VAL A 50 -6.85 -2.32 -17.31
N LYS A 51 -6.73 -1.01 -17.52
CA LYS A 51 -7.87 -0.14 -17.88
C LYS A 51 -8.29 -0.25 -19.35
N LEU A 52 -7.55 -0.97 -20.19
CA LEU A 52 -7.95 -1.20 -21.58
C LEU A 52 -9.20 -2.10 -21.61
N PRO A 53 -10.16 -1.83 -22.51
CA PRO A 53 -11.45 -2.54 -22.54
C PRO A 53 -11.29 -4.07 -22.64
N GLY A 54 -10.35 -4.56 -23.45
CA GLY A 54 -10.09 -6.01 -23.56
C GLY A 54 -9.52 -6.67 -22.30
N ALA A 55 -8.85 -5.92 -21.42
CA ALA A 55 -8.36 -6.46 -20.15
C ALA A 55 -9.48 -6.48 -19.08
N VAL A 56 -10.34 -5.47 -19.07
CA VAL A 56 -11.51 -5.42 -18.19
C VAL A 56 -12.49 -6.54 -18.51
N GLU A 57 -12.77 -6.77 -19.80
CA GLU A 57 -13.66 -7.86 -20.25
C GLU A 57 -13.14 -9.25 -19.88
N ALA A 58 -11.82 -9.46 -19.94
CA ALA A 58 -11.20 -10.73 -19.54
C ALA A 58 -11.24 -10.97 -18.03
N LEU A 59 -11.17 -9.88 -17.22
CA LEU A 59 -11.16 -9.96 -15.76
C LEU A 59 -12.57 -9.98 -15.16
N ASP A 60 -13.56 -9.40 -15.84
CA ASP A 60 -14.95 -9.32 -15.38
C ASP A 60 -15.56 -10.67 -14.91
N PRO A 61 -15.48 -11.79 -15.66
CA PRO A 61 -16.04 -13.06 -15.19
C PRO A 61 -15.33 -13.61 -13.95
N LEU A 62 -14.03 -13.35 -13.83
CA LEU A 62 -13.18 -13.80 -12.73
C LEU A 62 -13.51 -13.03 -11.45
N VAL A 63 -13.72 -11.71 -11.58
CA VAL A 63 -14.07 -10.84 -10.44
C VAL A 63 -15.52 -11.07 -10.02
N LYS A 64 -16.47 -11.25 -10.96
CA LYS A 64 -17.88 -11.58 -10.65
C LYS A 64 -18.02 -12.93 -9.94
N ALA A 65 -17.21 -13.92 -10.30
CA ALA A 65 -17.24 -15.23 -9.64
C ALA A 65 -16.73 -15.18 -8.19
N VAL A 66 -15.85 -14.22 -7.87
CA VAL A 66 -15.20 -14.12 -6.56
C VAL A 66 -15.85 -13.06 -5.66
N ALA A 67 -16.50 -12.04 -6.21
CA ALA A 67 -17.05 -10.94 -5.44
C ALA A 67 -18.34 -11.33 -4.69
N PRO A 68 -18.31 -11.42 -3.35
CA PRO A 68 -19.51 -11.74 -2.59
C PRO A 68 -20.51 -10.57 -2.60
N GLY A 69 -21.75 -10.82 -3.01
CA GLY A 69 -22.82 -9.81 -2.97
C GLY A 69 -23.38 -9.52 -1.57
N ASN A 70 -23.03 -10.34 -0.56
CA ASN A 70 -23.51 -10.16 0.81
C ASN A 70 -22.46 -9.39 1.66
N PRO A 71 -22.84 -8.29 2.33
CA PRO A 71 -21.94 -7.49 3.17
C PRO A 71 -21.21 -8.30 4.26
N VAL A 72 -21.86 -9.30 4.84
CA VAL A 72 -21.25 -10.17 5.87
C VAL A 72 -20.19 -11.07 5.26
N VAL A 73 -20.48 -11.64 4.08
CA VAL A 73 -19.54 -12.50 3.36
C VAL A 73 -18.35 -11.68 2.84
N PHE A 74 -18.58 -10.43 2.41
CA PHE A 74 -17.53 -9.48 2.09
C PHE A 74 -16.55 -9.29 3.25
N VAL A 75 -17.06 -8.98 4.46
CA VAL A 75 -16.20 -8.78 5.62
C VAL A 75 -15.40 -10.04 5.93
N ILE A 76 -16.03 -11.21 5.93
CA ILE A 76 -15.36 -12.48 6.27
C ILE A 76 -14.27 -12.82 5.24
N VAL A 77 -14.60 -12.78 3.95
CA VAL A 77 -13.68 -13.15 2.87
C VAL A 77 -12.50 -12.19 2.83
N PHE A 78 -12.75 -10.88 2.78
CA PHE A 78 -11.66 -9.91 2.72
C PHE A 78 -10.85 -9.87 4.02
N THR A 79 -11.45 -10.11 5.19
CA THR A 79 -10.67 -10.26 6.43
C THR A 79 -9.72 -11.46 6.34
N LEU A 80 -10.18 -12.62 5.88
CA LEU A 80 -9.31 -13.81 5.77
C LEU A 80 -8.18 -13.62 4.74
N LEU A 81 -8.43 -12.82 3.71
CA LEU A 81 -7.46 -12.51 2.66
C LEU A 81 -6.48 -11.40 3.03
N VAL A 82 -6.62 -10.73 4.18
CA VAL A 82 -5.72 -9.66 4.65
C VAL A 82 -4.23 -10.04 4.60
N PRO A 83 -3.77 -11.21 5.08
CA PRO A 83 -2.34 -11.55 5.04
C PRO A 83 -1.77 -11.60 3.62
N LEU A 84 -2.62 -11.88 2.62
CA LEU A 84 -2.20 -11.91 1.22
C LEU A 84 -1.92 -10.51 0.65
N CYS A 85 -2.41 -9.44 1.29
CA CYS A 85 -2.12 -8.07 0.87
C CYS A 85 -0.64 -7.71 1.04
N LEU A 86 0.12 -8.46 1.85
CA LEU A 86 1.56 -8.28 2.02
C LEU A 86 2.35 -8.73 0.79
N TYR A 87 1.80 -9.66 -0.01
CA TYR A 87 2.38 -10.05 -1.29
C TYR A 87 1.96 -9.05 -2.36
N ARG A 88 2.87 -8.69 -3.28
CA ARG A 88 2.67 -7.69 -4.36
C ARG A 88 1.71 -8.16 -5.48
N GLY A 89 0.67 -8.90 -5.13
CA GLY A 89 -0.31 -9.48 -6.04
C GLY A 89 -1.62 -8.68 -6.11
N PRO A 90 -2.76 -9.35 -6.42
CA PRO A 90 -4.06 -8.73 -6.68
C PRO A 90 -4.66 -8.02 -5.46
N LEU A 91 -4.23 -8.35 -4.25
CA LEU A 91 -4.76 -7.81 -3.01
C LEU A 91 -3.88 -6.69 -2.44
N ASN A 92 -2.77 -6.33 -3.10
CA ASN A 92 -1.89 -5.26 -2.64
C ASN A 92 -2.14 -3.98 -3.45
N VAL A 93 -2.44 -2.90 -2.74
CA VAL A 93 -2.74 -1.57 -3.33
C VAL A 93 -1.59 -1.06 -4.19
N TYR A 94 -0.35 -1.33 -3.80
CA TYR A 94 0.87 -0.96 -4.53
C TYR A 94 1.39 -2.09 -5.44
N GLY A 95 0.56 -3.07 -5.77
CA GLY A 95 0.82 -4.11 -6.76
C GLY A 95 -0.25 -4.08 -7.84
N LEU A 96 -0.94 -5.20 -8.03
CA LEU A 96 -2.06 -5.30 -8.99
C LEU A 96 -3.41 -4.85 -8.37
N GLY A 97 -3.46 -4.62 -7.06
CA GLY A 97 -4.70 -4.29 -6.35
C GLY A 97 -5.32 -2.95 -6.72
N ALA A 98 -4.53 -1.92 -7.06
CA ALA A 98 -5.09 -0.68 -7.61
C ALA A 98 -5.77 -0.91 -8.98
N GLY A 99 -5.33 -1.93 -9.74
CA GLY A 99 -5.92 -2.30 -11.03
C GLY A 99 -7.24 -3.03 -10.83
N ILE A 100 -7.27 -4.00 -9.91
CA ILE A 100 -8.50 -4.71 -9.53
C ILE A 100 -9.52 -3.77 -8.90
N ALA A 101 -9.09 -2.83 -8.06
CA ALA A 101 -9.96 -1.78 -7.54
C ALA A 101 -10.62 -0.99 -8.68
N GLY A 102 -9.86 -0.66 -9.73
CA GLY A 102 -10.40 -0.03 -10.94
C GLY A 102 -11.42 -0.91 -11.66
N VAL A 103 -11.15 -2.21 -11.80
CA VAL A 103 -12.07 -3.17 -12.43
C VAL A 103 -13.35 -3.35 -11.60
N LEU A 104 -13.26 -3.45 -10.27
CA LEU A 104 -14.42 -3.58 -9.37
C LEU A 104 -15.39 -2.41 -9.51
N ILE A 105 -14.85 -1.20 -9.68
CA ILE A 105 -15.65 0.02 -9.90
C ILE A 105 -16.22 0.03 -11.32
N ALA A 106 -15.40 -0.25 -12.34
CA ALA A 106 -15.81 -0.21 -13.74
C ALA A 106 -16.85 -1.29 -14.09
N ALA A 107 -16.76 -2.47 -13.48
CA ALA A 107 -17.72 -3.56 -13.62
C ALA A 107 -18.99 -3.36 -12.79
N GLY A 108 -19.07 -2.29 -11.98
CA GLY A 108 -20.24 -1.97 -11.14
C GLY A 108 -20.49 -2.97 -10.02
N ILE A 109 -19.49 -3.74 -9.61
CA ILE A 109 -19.61 -4.79 -8.58
C ILE A 109 -19.73 -4.17 -7.19
N TYR A 110 -18.94 -3.14 -6.91
CA TYR A 110 -19.00 -2.39 -5.66
C TYR A 110 -18.96 -0.88 -5.93
N PRO A 111 -19.63 -0.05 -5.09
CA PRO A 111 -19.52 1.39 -5.20
C PRO A 111 -18.07 1.85 -4.92
N ALA A 112 -17.65 2.95 -5.56
CA ALA A 112 -16.29 3.46 -5.45
C ALA A 112 -15.86 3.72 -3.99
N VAL A 113 -16.81 4.11 -3.14
CA VAL A 113 -16.56 4.35 -1.71
C VAL A 113 -16.28 3.03 -0.95
N ALA A 114 -16.95 1.94 -1.30
CA ALA A 114 -16.67 0.62 -0.72
C ALA A 114 -15.28 0.10 -1.12
N VAL A 115 -14.89 0.30 -2.38
CA VAL A 115 -13.55 -0.07 -2.87
C VAL A 115 -12.45 0.79 -2.22
N LEU A 116 -12.72 2.07 -1.99
CA LEU A 116 -11.84 2.94 -1.19
C LEU A 116 -11.70 2.45 0.25
N GLY A 117 -12.80 2.06 0.90
CA GLY A 117 -12.77 1.49 2.25
C GLY A 117 -11.97 0.19 2.35
N LEU A 118 -12.15 -0.71 1.38
CA LEU A 118 -11.37 -1.94 1.22
C LEU A 118 -9.87 -1.64 1.10
N THR A 119 -9.51 -0.81 0.12
CA THR A 119 -8.11 -0.49 -0.18
C THR A 119 -7.44 0.29 0.95
N ALA A 120 -8.17 1.19 1.61
CA ALA A 120 -7.67 1.92 2.78
C ALA A 120 -7.39 0.97 3.97
N SER A 121 -8.29 0.02 4.22
CA SER A 121 -8.12 -0.99 5.29
C SER A 121 -6.87 -1.85 5.04
N TYR A 122 -6.66 -2.28 3.80
CA TYR A 122 -5.49 -3.06 3.40
C TYR A 122 -4.19 -2.24 3.44
N ASN A 123 -4.27 -0.95 3.10
CA ASN A 123 -3.12 -0.05 3.17
C ASN A 123 -2.60 0.11 4.61
N GLN A 124 -3.45 0.02 5.64
CA GLN A 124 -3.01 0.05 7.03
C GLN A 124 -2.18 -1.19 7.40
N VAL A 125 -2.58 -2.37 6.93
CA VAL A 125 -1.84 -3.62 7.17
C VAL A 125 -0.49 -3.57 6.48
N PHE A 126 -0.48 -3.14 5.22
CA PHE A 126 0.74 -2.94 4.46
C PHE A 126 1.68 -1.93 5.12
N GLY A 127 1.16 -0.77 5.53
CA GLY A 127 1.98 0.30 6.11
C GLY A 127 2.72 -0.07 7.39
N VAL A 128 2.16 -1.00 8.19
CA VAL A 128 2.68 -1.33 9.53
C VAL A 128 3.35 -2.70 9.58
N SER A 129 2.88 -3.67 8.80
CA SER A 129 3.35 -5.06 8.88
C SER A 129 4.18 -5.51 7.68
N ASP A 130 4.32 -4.71 6.64
CA ASP A 130 5.17 -5.08 5.50
C ASP A 130 6.65 -5.14 5.92
N PRO A 131 7.30 -6.33 5.87
CA PRO A 131 8.71 -6.48 6.21
C PRO A 131 9.63 -5.86 5.15
N THR A 132 9.11 -5.51 3.97
CA THR A 132 9.84 -4.83 2.89
C THR A 132 9.70 -3.31 2.94
N SER A 133 8.84 -2.78 3.81
CA SER A 133 8.68 -1.34 4.01
C SER A 133 9.91 -0.75 4.67
N THR A 134 10.45 0.31 4.09
CA THR A 134 11.62 1.05 4.61
C THR A 134 11.41 1.48 6.07
N GLN A 135 10.20 1.87 6.44
CA GLN A 135 9.88 2.28 7.81
C GLN A 135 9.99 1.11 8.78
N THR A 136 9.45 -0.06 8.40
CA THR A 136 9.54 -1.30 9.18
C THR A 136 10.98 -1.77 9.31
N VAL A 137 11.76 -1.70 8.23
CA VAL A 137 13.18 -2.08 8.23
C VAL A 137 13.99 -1.19 9.16
N TRP A 138 13.79 0.13 9.13
CA TRP A 138 14.47 1.05 10.03
C TRP A 138 14.09 0.84 11.49
N ALA A 139 12.81 0.64 11.79
CA ALA A 139 12.35 0.33 13.14
C ALA A 139 12.93 -0.99 13.66
N ALA A 140 13.00 -2.02 12.79
CA ALA A 140 13.58 -3.32 13.09
C ALA A 140 15.09 -3.21 13.38
N GLN A 141 15.83 -2.48 12.52
CA GLN A 141 17.26 -2.21 12.70
C GLN A 141 17.56 -1.47 14.00
N TYR A 142 16.77 -0.45 14.33
CA TYR A 142 16.90 0.29 15.58
C TYR A 142 16.66 -0.60 16.81
N SER A 143 15.69 -1.51 16.72
CA SER A 143 15.29 -2.40 17.82
C SER A 143 16.12 -3.69 17.89
N GLY A 144 17.06 -3.91 16.96
CA GLY A 144 17.90 -5.12 16.90
C GLY A 144 17.15 -6.41 16.56
N VAL A 145 15.97 -6.33 15.92
CA VAL A 145 15.15 -7.49 15.54
C VAL A 145 15.04 -7.63 14.03
N SER A 146 14.64 -8.80 13.52
CA SER A 146 14.41 -8.96 12.09
C SER A 146 13.09 -8.30 11.65
N PRO A 147 12.99 -7.73 10.43
CA PRO A 147 11.74 -7.20 9.90
C PRO A 147 10.59 -8.22 9.88
N GLN A 148 10.92 -9.50 9.69
CA GLN A 148 9.96 -10.61 9.74
C GLN A 148 9.39 -10.82 11.15
N GLN A 149 10.21 -10.65 12.19
CA GLN A 149 9.72 -10.67 13.58
C GLN A 149 8.80 -9.48 13.87
N VAL A 150 9.11 -8.30 13.31
CA VAL A 150 8.21 -7.15 13.42
C VAL A 150 6.87 -7.46 12.77
N MET A 151 6.87 -7.92 11.51
CA MET A 151 5.67 -8.34 10.79
C MET A 151 4.82 -9.31 11.61
N LEU A 152 5.39 -10.43 12.07
CA LEU A 152 4.63 -11.45 12.79
C LEU A 152 4.04 -10.93 14.11
N ARG A 153 4.69 -9.96 14.75
CA ARG A 153 4.21 -9.34 16.00
C ARG A 153 3.17 -8.26 15.76
N THR A 154 3.27 -7.50 14.67
CA THR A 154 2.33 -6.40 14.37
C THR A 154 1.10 -6.90 13.61
N LEU A 155 1.22 -7.98 12.84
CA LEU A 155 0.16 -8.51 11.97
C LEU A 155 -1.17 -8.74 12.70
N PRO A 156 -1.25 -9.38 13.89
CA PRO A 156 -2.52 -9.60 14.58
C PRO A 156 -3.24 -8.30 14.92
N TYR A 157 -2.51 -7.25 15.32
CA TYR A 157 -3.08 -5.97 15.70
C TYR A 157 -3.66 -5.23 14.49
N VAL A 158 -2.89 -5.13 13.40
CA VAL A 158 -3.41 -4.47 12.19
C VAL A 158 -4.45 -5.30 11.46
N TRP A 159 -4.48 -6.61 11.68
CA TRP A 159 -5.56 -7.45 11.18
C TRP A 159 -6.89 -7.09 11.84
N CYS A 160 -6.90 -6.86 13.16
CA CYS A 160 -8.08 -6.33 13.85
C CYS A 160 -8.49 -4.94 13.35
N VAL A 161 -7.51 -4.07 13.05
CA VAL A 161 -7.78 -2.74 12.46
C VAL A 161 -8.40 -2.87 11.07
N ALA A 162 -7.88 -3.78 10.23
CA ALA A 162 -8.43 -4.05 8.92
C ALA A 162 -9.85 -4.61 9.01
N LEU A 163 -10.12 -5.53 9.94
CA LEU A 163 -11.48 -6.02 10.21
C LEU A 163 -12.42 -4.87 10.60
N GLY A 164 -12.00 -3.96 11.48
CA GLY A 164 -12.80 -2.78 11.84
C GLY A 164 -13.09 -1.87 10.65
N GLY A 165 -12.10 -1.63 9.79
CA GLY A 165 -12.26 -0.86 8.55
C GLY A 165 -13.19 -1.53 7.55
N LEU A 166 -13.12 -2.85 7.40
CA LEU A 166 -14.01 -3.63 6.55
C LEU A 166 -15.45 -3.65 7.07
N ILE A 167 -15.66 -3.77 8.38
CA ILE A 167 -16.99 -3.67 9.00
C ILE A 167 -17.58 -2.29 8.74
N LEU A 168 -16.82 -1.22 8.98
CA LEU A 168 -17.29 0.15 8.72
C LEU A 168 -17.69 0.33 7.26
N THR A 169 -16.85 -0.16 6.35
CA THR A 169 -17.10 -0.13 4.90
C THR A 169 -18.39 -0.88 4.55
N ALA A 170 -18.57 -2.08 5.10
CA ALA A 170 -19.77 -2.89 4.87
C ALA A 170 -21.03 -2.22 5.42
N THR A 171 -20.99 -1.63 6.62
CA THR A 171 -22.18 -1.00 7.22
C THR A 171 -22.60 0.32 6.56
N THR A 172 -21.68 1.00 5.87
CA THR A 172 -21.93 2.33 5.31
C THR A 172 -22.11 2.33 3.81
N GLN A 173 -21.63 1.31 3.09
CA GLN A 173 -21.53 1.33 1.63
C GLN A 173 -21.99 0.04 0.91
N LEU A 174 -22.35 -1.03 1.62
CA LEU A 174 -22.81 -2.31 1.05
C LEU A 174 -24.17 -2.71 1.64
#